data_AF-A0A370FZS7-F1
#
_entry.id   AF-A0A370FZS7-F1
#
_cell.length_a   1.000
_cell.length_b   1.000
_cell.length_c   1.000
_cell.angle_alpha   90.00
_cell.angle_beta   90.00
_cell.angle_gamma   90.00
#
_symmetry.space_group_name_H-M   'P 1'
#
loop_
_entity.id
_entity.type
_entity.pdbx_description
1 polymer ?
#
loop_
_entity_poly.entity_id
_entity_poly.type
_entity_poly.pdbx_seq_one_letter_code
_entity_poly.pdbx_strand_id
1 'polypeptide(L)'
;MTYYAPNLPERGAFTAWRTAARRLISHRIAPEQIDWTGNPGLFAGEPLPDQQGLHTANVPGAFLKLAQSVIWHSAPERFALLYEALWRLDIKQGAPLSQADPLGRRLNLQAKAVGRDIHKMHAFVRFRELPGDAPRRRFVAWFEPEHHTLEPGSRFFANRFADMDWVIATPRLVARFEAGALGFHPPGTRPDLPEDASEALWATYFANIFNPARIKLDAMRSEMPKKYWKNLPETSLIPSMLADAEARVTRMHEAATLASRRGSAAVSTRYRGAMKQPSDLPETLEDARDAALHCRRCALCEHATQTVWGRGPSDASLMVVGEQPGDREDLEGRPFVGPSARLLSELMAEVGIDPARTYFTNAVKHFKFAARGTERIQQTPDSDEINQCRWWLGLELAFVRPRLVLVLGASAVFAMTGDANPLPSRRGRVKIGLHGGPVLISRYPALMPMRQGPMADALARRELTADLREVARFSLPR
;
A
#
# COMPACT_ATOMS: atom_id res chain seq x y z
N MET A 1 -3.83 30.48 -48.61
CA MET A 1 -3.51 30.28 -47.18
C MET A 1 -2.17 29.59 -47.11
N THR A 2 -1.19 30.17 -46.44
CA THR A 2 0.13 29.55 -46.26
C THR A 2 0.01 28.44 -45.22
N TYR A 3 0.50 27.25 -45.56
CA TYR A 3 0.59 26.08 -44.68
C TYR A 3 2.07 25.81 -44.39
N TYR A 4 2.41 25.48 -43.15
CA TYR A 4 3.79 25.21 -42.74
C TYR A 4 3.97 23.75 -42.38
N ALA A 5 5.08 23.14 -42.82
CA ALA A 5 5.38 21.73 -42.54
C ALA A 5 6.74 21.59 -41.82
N PRO A 6 6.76 21.48 -40.47
CA PRO A 6 8.00 21.26 -39.74
C PRO A 6 8.58 19.88 -40.04
N ASN A 7 9.86 19.83 -40.42
CA ASN A 7 10.58 18.56 -40.53
C ASN A 7 11.06 18.12 -39.14
N LEU A 8 10.50 17.03 -38.63
CA LEU A 8 10.86 16.46 -37.33
C LEU A 8 11.73 15.20 -37.52
N PRO A 9 12.97 15.19 -37.00
CA PRO A 9 13.82 14.01 -37.08
C PRO A 9 13.26 12.88 -36.19
N GLU A 10 13.57 11.64 -36.57
CA GLU A 10 13.26 10.47 -35.75
C GLU A 10 14.01 10.46 -34.41
N ARG A 11 15.17 11.12 -34.35
CA ARG A 11 16.01 11.25 -33.15
C ARG A 11 15.95 12.64 -32.56
N GLY A 12 15.91 12.75 -31.23
CA GLY A 12 15.87 14.06 -30.56
C GLY A 12 14.58 14.85 -30.88
N ALA A 13 13.48 14.14 -31.15
CA ALA A 13 12.21 14.70 -31.59
C ALA A 13 11.68 15.81 -30.66
N PHE A 14 11.92 15.71 -29.35
CA PHE A 14 11.53 16.75 -28.39
C PHE A 14 12.23 18.10 -28.64
N THR A 15 13.54 18.09 -28.88
CA THR A 15 14.30 19.32 -29.12
C THR A 15 13.89 19.95 -30.44
N ALA A 16 13.76 19.14 -31.50
CA ALA A 16 13.32 19.61 -32.80
C ALA A 16 11.90 20.19 -32.75
N TRP A 17 10.95 19.47 -32.15
CA TRP A 17 9.58 19.94 -31.97
C TRP A 17 9.53 21.22 -31.14
N ARG A 18 10.29 21.31 -30.03
CA ARG A 18 10.34 22.51 -29.19
C ARG A 18 10.84 23.73 -29.96
N THR A 19 11.88 23.56 -30.79
CA THR A 19 12.41 24.63 -31.63
C THR A 19 11.38 25.07 -32.67
N ALA A 20 10.75 24.12 -33.37
CA ALA A 20 9.69 24.40 -34.33
C ALA A 20 8.49 25.10 -33.70
N ALA A 21 7.98 24.57 -32.59
CA ALA A 21 6.84 25.11 -31.85
C ALA A 21 7.10 26.54 -31.34
N ARG A 22 8.31 26.81 -30.81
CA ARG A 22 8.71 28.17 -30.41
C ARG A 22 8.73 29.14 -31.59
N ARG A 23 9.15 28.66 -32.77
CA ARG A 23 9.18 29.50 -33.95
C ARG A 23 7.78 29.80 -34.47
N LEU A 24 6.93 28.78 -34.60
CA LEU A 24 5.54 28.92 -35.03
C LEU A 24 4.74 29.86 -34.12
N ILE A 25 4.83 29.66 -32.79
CA ILE A 25 4.09 30.50 -31.85
C ILE A 25 4.60 31.95 -31.87
N SER A 26 5.90 32.18 -32.12
CA SER A 26 6.45 33.55 -32.20
C SER A 26 5.92 34.37 -33.38
N HIS A 27 5.42 33.70 -34.41
CA HIS A 27 4.75 34.31 -35.56
C HIS A 27 3.22 34.26 -35.45
N ARG A 28 2.67 33.81 -34.31
CA ARG A 28 1.22 33.63 -34.10
C ARG A 28 0.56 32.75 -35.17
N ILE A 29 1.28 31.73 -35.66
CA ILE A 29 0.74 30.79 -36.64
C ILE A 29 -0.23 29.83 -35.95
N ALA A 30 -1.48 29.79 -36.42
CA ALA A 30 -2.54 29.00 -35.81
C ALA A 30 -2.35 27.49 -36.08
N PRO A 31 -2.81 26.59 -35.19
CA PRO A 31 -2.64 25.14 -35.34
C PRO A 31 -3.13 24.57 -36.67
N GLU A 32 -4.19 25.14 -37.25
CA GLU A 32 -4.82 24.70 -38.50
C GLU A 32 -3.96 24.98 -39.74
N GLN A 33 -2.95 25.85 -39.59
CA GLN A 33 -2.02 26.22 -40.65
C GLN A 33 -0.75 25.35 -40.65
N ILE A 34 -0.69 24.31 -39.80
CA ILE A 34 0.52 23.52 -39.59
C ILE A 34 0.25 22.04 -39.87
N ASP A 35 1.02 21.48 -40.80
CA ASP A 35 1.05 20.04 -41.03
C ASP A 35 2.24 19.40 -40.32
N TRP A 36 1.96 18.64 -39.26
CA TRP A 36 2.95 17.91 -38.49
C TRP A 36 3.24 16.50 -39.03
N THR A 37 2.56 16.06 -40.09
CA THR A 37 2.73 14.71 -40.66
C THR A 37 3.94 14.61 -41.59
N GLY A 38 4.42 15.74 -42.13
CA GLY A 38 5.62 15.79 -42.96
C GLY A 38 5.47 15.10 -44.32
N ASN A 39 4.26 14.93 -44.85
CA ASN A 39 4.03 14.27 -46.12
C ASN A 39 4.59 15.09 -47.30
N PRO A 40 5.50 14.53 -48.12
CA PRO A 40 5.94 15.17 -49.36
C PRO A 40 4.87 14.92 -50.44
N GLY A 41 3.87 15.79 -50.49
CA GLY A 41 2.79 15.75 -51.49
C GLY A 41 2.70 17.04 -52.32
N LEU A 42 1.77 17.07 -53.28
CA LEU A 42 1.49 18.24 -54.14
C LEU A 42 1.04 19.49 -53.34
N PHE A 43 0.71 19.32 -52.06
CA PHE A 43 0.34 20.36 -51.09
C PHE A 43 1.38 20.50 -49.96
N ALA A 44 2.66 20.22 -50.24
CA ALA A 44 3.73 20.36 -49.25
C ALA A 44 3.76 21.78 -48.67
N GLY A 45 3.67 21.88 -47.34
CA GLY A 45 3.74 23.16 -46.64
C GLY A 45 5.08 23.85 -46.85
N GLU A 46 5.08 25.17 -46.75
CA GLU A 46 6.28 26.00 -46.75
C GLU A 46 7.17 25.68 -45.54
N PRO A 47 8.50 25.85 -45.67
CA PRO A 47 9.40 25.75 -44.53
C PRO A 47 9.03 26.78 -43.46
N LEU A 48 9.39 26.49 -42.21
CA LEU A 48 9.24 27.43 -41.12
C LEU A 48 9.97 28.74 -41.44
N PRO A 49 9.48 29.91 -40.98
CA PRO A 49 10.21 31.17 -41.11
C PRO A 49 11.66 31.02 -40.63
N ASP A 50 12.61 31.75 -41.20
CA ASP A 50 14.02 31.60 -40.81
C ASP A 50 14.32 32.24 -39.45
N GLN A 51 13.64 33.36 -39.16
CA GLN A 51 13.84 34.16 -37.95
C GLN A 51 12.73 33.94 -36.93
N GLN A 52 13.03 34.27 -35.67
CA GLN A 52 12.04 34.30 -34.60
C GLN A 52 11.13 35.52 -34.78
N GLY A 53 9.82 35.31 -34.64
CA GLY A 53 8.84 36.39 -34.70
C GLY A 53 8.82 37.26 -33.44
N LEU A 54 7.98 38.28 -33.46
CA LEU A 54 7.90 39.30 -32.39
C LEU A 54 7.17 38.80 -31.13
N HIS A 55 6.38 37.72 -31.22
CA HIS A 55 5.60 37.23 -30.10
C HIS A 55 6.42 36.31 -29.19
N THR A 56 6.21 36.44 -27.88
CA THR A 56 6.79 35.54 -26.86
C THR A 56 5.68 34.87 -26.07
N ALA A 57 5.58 33.54 -26.22
CA ALA A 57 4.62 32.75 -25.47
C ALA A 57 5.12 32.43 -24.06
N ASN A 58 4.28 32.65 -23.06
CA ASN A 58 4.56 32.31 -21.66
C ASN A 58 3.68 31.12 -21.23
N VAL A 59 4.31 29.98 -20.95
CA VAL A 59 3.60 28.75 -20.57
C VAL A 59 4.09 28.19 -19.24
N PRO A 60 3.21 27.56 -18.44
CA PRO A 60 3.60 26.94 -17.18
C PRO A 60 4.64 25.83 -17.37
N GLY A 61 5.57 25.67 -16.42
CA GLY A 61 6.53 24.57 -16.44
C GLY A 61 5.88 23.16 -16.44
N ALA A 62 4.65 23.05 -15.95
CA ALA A 62 3.85 21.83 -16.03
C ALA A 62 3.57 21.39 -17.47
N PHE A 63 3.37 22.34 -18.40
CA PHE A 63 3.21 22.02 -19.82
C PHE A 63 4.48 21.38 -20.40
N LEU A 64 5.66 21.93 -20.07
CA LEU A 64 6.92 21.37 -20.56
C LEU A 64 7.14 19.94 -20.06
N LYS A 65 6.82 19.65 -18.79
CA LYS A 65 6.89 18.28 -18.24
C LYS A 65 5.94 17.32 -18.98
N LEU A 66 4.72 17.76 -19.27
CA LEU A 66 3.75 16.98 -20.03
C LEU A 66 4.25 16.74 -21.47
N ALA A 67 4.75 17.78 -22.15
CA ALA A 67 5.29 17.69 -23.50
C ALA A 67 6.49 16.73 -23.58
N GLN A 68 7.41 16.78 -22.61
CA GLN A 68 8.55 15.85 -22.51
C GLN A 68 8.13 14.38 -22.40
N SER A 69 6.90 14.11 -21.95
CA SER A 69 6.35 12.76 -21.85
C SER A 69 5.57 12.37 -23.11
N VAL A 70 4.64 13.21 -23.56
CA VAL A 70 3.73 12.92 -24.69
C VAL A 70 4.46 12.82 -26.03
N ILE A 71 5.55 13.56 -26.22
CA ILE A 71 6.29 13.61 -27.49
C ILE A 71 6.75 12.22 -27.98
N TRP A 72 6.93 11.28 -27.05
CA TRP A 72 7.36 9.92 -27.31
C TRP A 72 6.22 8.96 -27.63
N HIS A 73 4.95 9.40 -27.56
CA HIS A 73 3.81 8.55 -27.91
C HIS A 73 3.87 8.12 -29.39
N SER A 74 3.28 6.99 -29.75
CA SER A 74 3.33 6.48 -31.14
C SER A 74 2.33 7.14 -32.08
N ALA A 75 1.29 7.79 -31.54
CA ALA A 75 0.24 8.43 -32.34
C ALA A 75 0.82 9.60 -33.19
N PRO A 76 0.52 9.66 -34.50
CA PRO A 76 1.09 10.66 -35.41
C PRO A 76 0.69 12.10 -35.02
N GLU A 77 -0.52 12.29 -34.48
CA GLU A 77 -1.06 13.60 -34.13
C GLU A 77 -0.45 14.21 -32.85
N ARG A 78 0.43 13.50 -32.14
CA ARG A 78 1.01 13.95 -30.85
C ARG A 78 1.64 15.33 -30.92
N PHE A 79 2.32 15.64 -32.02
CA PHE A 79 2.98 16.93 -32.23
C PHE A 79 1.97 18.06 -32.41
N ALA A 80 0.89 17.79 -33.16
CA ALA A 80 -0.21 18.71 -33.38
C ALA A 80 -0.97 18.98 -32.08
N LEU A 81 -1.32 17.94 -31.31
CA LEU A 81 -2.02 18.09 -30.02
C LEU A 81 -1.20 18.88 -29.00
N LEU A 82 0.12 18.68 -28.96
CA LEU A 82 1.01 19.44 -28.09
C LEU A 82 1.09 20.90 -28.52
N TYR A 83 1.10 21.18 -29.83
CA TYR A 83 1.08 22.54 -30.34
C TYR A 83 -0.27 23.24 -30.10
N GLU A 84 -1.39 22.53 -30.26
CA GLU A 84 -2.72 23.03 -29.93
C GLU A 84 -2.81 23.41 -28.44
N ALA A 85 -2.26 22.58 -27.55
CA ALA A 85 -2.19 22.89 -26.12
C ALA A 85 -1.31 24.12 -25.84
N LEU A 86 -0.16 24.26 -26.53
CA LEU A 86 0.68 25.45 -26.45
C LEU A 86 -0.08 26.70 -26.89
N TRP A 87 -0.73 26.65 -28.05
CA TRP A 87 -1.53 27.74 -28.60
C TRP A 87 -2.62 28.17 -27.62
N ARG A 88 -3.44 27.22 -27.15
CA ARG A 88 -4.52 27.47 -26.21
C ARG A 88 -4.04 28.04 -24.88
N LEU A 89 -2.87 27.64 -24.38
CA LEU A 89 -2.27 28.26 -23.20
C LEU A 89 -1.86 29.71 -23.45
N ASP A 90 -1.28 29.99 -24.61
CA ASP A 90 -0.81 31.33 -24.98
C ASP A 90 -1.96 32.33 -25.15
N ILE A 91 -3.06 31.92 -25.81
CA ILE A 91 -4.27 32.75 -25.95
C ILE A 91 -5.22 32.66 -24.75
N LYS A 92 -4.81 31.97 -23.66
CA LYS A 92 -5.58 31.77 -22.42
C LYS A 92 -6.98 31.16 -22.64
N GLN A 93 -7.08 30.18 -23.53
CA GLN A 93 -8.34 29.53 -23.90
C GLN A 93 -8.48 28.13 -23.29
N GLY A 94 -9.42 28.01 -22.34
CA GLY A 94 -9.72 26.74 -21.65
C GLY A 94 -8.57 26.27 -20.77
N ALA A 95 -8.50 24.96 -20.50
CA ALA A 95 -7.57 24.41 -19.51
C ALA A 95 -6.85 23.16 -20.05
N PRO A 96 -5.99 23.28 -21.08
CA PRO A 96 -5.37 22.15 -21.79
C PRO A 96 -4.38 21.33 -20.93
N LEU A 97 -4.12 21.74 -19.68
CA LEU A 97 -3.36 20.95 -18.69
C LEU A 97 -4.26 20.16 -17.73
N SER A 98 -5.55 20.50 -17.65
CA SER A 98 -6.53 19.83 -16.80
C SER A 98 -7.06 18.56 -17.45
N GLN A 99 -7.33 17.52 -16.65
CA GLN A 99 -8.01 16.31 -17.13
C GLN A 99 -9.51 16.52 -17.39
N ALA A 100 -10.08 17.65 -16.94
CA ALA A 100 -11.46 18.03 -17.24
C ALA A 100 -11.60 18.57 -18.69
N ASP A 101 -10.51 19.04 -19.29
CA ASP A 101 -10.48 19.49 -20.68
C ASP A 101 -10.28 18.29 -21.62
N PRO A 102 -11.06 18.13 -22.71
CA PRO A 102 -10.89 17.01 -23.64
C PRO A 102 -9.47 16.85 -24.20
N LEU A 103 -8.81 17.98 -24.54
CA LEU A 103 -7.42 17.98 -25.02
C LEU A 103 -6.47 17.56 -23.91
N GLY A 104 -6.63 18.16 -22.72
CA GLY A 104 -5.81 17.84 -21.56
C GLY A 104 -5.95 16.38 -21.11
N ARG A 105 -7.16 15.82 -21.14
CA ARG A 105 -7.41 14.40 -20.88
C ARG A 105 -6.67 13.51 -21.87
N ARG A 106 -6.74 13.81 -23.17
CA ARG A 106 -6.06 13.04 -24.22
C ARG A 106 -4.53 13.06 -24.03
N LEU A 107 -3.96 14.24 -23.79
CA LEU A 107 -2.51 14.39 -23.53
C LEU A 107 -2.08 13.63 -22.27
N ASN A 108 -2.87 13.69 -21.19
CA ASN A 108 -2.57 12.94 -19.96
C ASN A 108 -2.63 11.41 -20.19
N LEU A 109 -3.58 10.92 -20.99
CA LEU A 109 -3.64 9.49 -21.34
C LEU A 109 -2.43 9.06 -22.17
N GLN A 110 -2.01 9.87 -23.15
CA GLN A 110 -0.79 9.61 -23.94
C GLN A 110 0.46 9.61 -23.05
N ALA A 111 0.59 10.57 -22.14
CA ALA A 111 1.70 10.64 -21.19
C ALA A 111 1.76 9.40 -20.28
N LYS A 112 0.61 8.96 -19.75
CA LYS A 112 0.52 7.73 -18.95
C LYS A 112 0.89 6.48 -19.76
N ALA A 113 0.49 6.40 -21.02
CA ALA A 113 0.82 5.28 -21.89
C ALA A 113 2.34 5.20 -22.15
N VAL A 114 2.98 6.33 -22.47
CA VAL A 114 4.44 6.43 -22.58
C VAL A 114 5.14 6.03 -21.29
N GLY A 115 4.70 6.56 -20.14
CA GLY A 115 5.29 6.23 -18.84
C GLY A 115 5.23 4.73 -18.51
N ARG A 116 4.11 4.07 -18.82
CA ARG A 116 3.96 2.61 -18.67
C ARG A 116 4.90 1.84 -19.59
N ASP A 117 5.07 2.27 -20.84
CA ASP A 117 5.97 1.61 -21.79
C ASP A 117 7.45 1.78 -21.40
N ILE A 118 7.85 2.93 -20.87
CA ILE A 118 9.18 3.13 -20.27
C ILE A 118 9.38 2.21 -19.06
N HIS A 119 8.40 2.12 -18.17
CA HIS A 119 8.47 1.22 -17.01
C HIS A 119 8.62 -0.24 -17.45
N LYS A 120 7.89 -0.67 -18.48
CA LYS A 120 8.03 -2.00 -19.10
C LYS A 120 9.43 -2.21 -19.67
N MET A 121 10.02 -1.21 -20.32
CA MET A 121 11.40 -1.28 -20.79
C MET A 121 12.36 -1.53 -19.62
N HIS A 122 12.24 -0.75 -18.53
CA HIS A 122 13.07 -0.92 -17.33
C HIS A 122 12.91 -2.30 -16.67
N ALA A 123 11.70 -2.85 -16.67
CA ALA A 123 11.38 -4.11 -16.03
C ALA A 123 11.76 -5.35 -16.87
N PHE A 124 11.64 -5.27 -18.20
CA PHE A 124 11.70 -6.44 -19.08
C PHE A 124 12.88 -6.49 -20.04
N VAL A 125 13.67 -5.42 -20.17
CA VAL A 125 14.96 -5.52 -20.89
C VAL A 125 15.85 -6.53 -20.17
N ARG A 126 16.38 -7.48 -20.93
CA ARG A 126 17.31 -8.50 -20.45
C ARG A 126 18.56 -8.44 -21.31
N PHE A 127 19.69 -8.26 -20.63
CA PHE A 127 21.00 -8.24 -21.25
C PHE A 127 21.54 -9.65 -21.34
N ARG A 128 22.07 -9.99 -22.51
CA ARG A 128 22.81 -11.23 -22.76
C ARG A 128 24.24 -10.88 -23.10
N GLU A 129 25.18 -11.57 -22.48
CA GLU A 129 26.60 -11.34 -22.69
C GLU A 129 27.02 -11.84 -24.07
N LEU A 130 27.78 -11.03 -24.80
CA LEU A 130 28.41 -11.41 -26.05
C LEU A 130 29.83 -11.91 -25.76
N PRO A 131 30.22 -13.09 -26.29
CA PRO A 131 31.59 -13.55 -26.15
C PRO A 131 32.57 -12.57 -26.82
N GLY A 132 33.70 -12.31 -26.17
CA GLY A 132 34.76 -11.49 -26.73
C GLY A 132 35.87 -11.15 -25.74
N ASP A 133 37.05 -10.87 -26.28
CA ASP A 133 38.30 -10.58 -25.56
C ASP A 133 38.49 -9.07 -25.24
N ALA A 134 37.39 -8.31 -25.26
CA ALA A 134 37.44 -6.87 -25.02
C ALA A 134 37.68 -6.58 -23.52
N PRO A 135 38.39 -5.49 -23.17
CA PRO A 135 38.66 -5.12 -21.78
C PRO A 135 37.39 -4.79 -20.98
N ARG A 136 36.28 -4.47 -21.66
CA ARG A 136 34.95 -4.29 -21.07
C ARG A 136 34.00 -5.35 -21.61
N ARG A 137 33.22 -5.95 -20.71
CA ARG A 137 32.19 -6.94 -21.06
C ARG A 137 31.11 -6.28 -21.91
N ARG A 138 30.67 -6.98 -22.96
CA ARG A 138 29.70 -6.49 -23.94
C ARG A 138 28.38 -7.23 -23.80
N PHE A 139 27.28 -6.49 -23.75
CA PHE A 139 25.95 -7.04 -23.61
C PHE A 139 25.01 -6.59 -24.73
N VAL A 140 24.05 -7.44 -25.09
CA VAL A 140 23.02 -7.12 -26.07
C VAL A 140 21.64 -7.47 -25.53
N ALA A 141 20.65 -6.64 -25.86
CA ALA A 141 19.26 -6.84 -25.52
C ALA A 141 18.36 -6.50 -26.70
N TRP A 142 17.21 -7.18 -26.80
CA TRP A 142 16.15 -6.88 -27.76
C TRP A 142 14.88 -6.45 -27.02
N PHE A 143 14.29 -5.33 -27.43
CA PHE A 143 13.05 -4.81 -26.85
C PHE A 143 12.11 -4.24 -27.92
N GLU A 144 10.81 -4.49 -27.77
CA GLU A 144 9.77 -4.05 -28.72
C GLU A 144 8.83 -3.05 -28.05
N PRO A 145 9.20 -1.76 -28.00
CA PRO A 145 8.40 -0.73 -27.35
C PRO A 145 7.12 -0.42 -28.14
N GLU A 146 6.03 -0.08 -27.44
CA GLU A 146 4.79 0.42 -28.09
C GLU A 146 4.99 1.84 -28.60
N HIS A 147 5.74 2.64 -27.85
CA HIS A 147 5.95 4.06 -28.09
C HIS A 147 7.43 4.34 -28.43
N HIS A 148 7.78 5.56 -28.82
CA HIS A 148 9.16 5.95 -29.13
C HIS A 148 9.98 6.16 -27.84
N THR A 149 10.06 5.13 -26.99
CA THR A 149 10.51 5.23 -25.60
C THR A 149 11.98 4.88 -25.38
N LEU A 150 12.68 4.42 -26.42
CA LEU A 150 14.09 4.05 -26.30
C LEU A 150 14.95 5.23 -25.85
N GLU A 151 14.83 6.40 -26.49
CA GLU A 151 15.58 7.60 -26.10
C GLU A 151 15.37 8.03 -24.64
N PRO A 152 14.13 8.29 -24.17
CA PRO A 152 13.89 8.67 -22.78
C PRO A 152 14.15 7.55 -21.78
N GLY A 153 14.04 6.28 -22.20
CA GLY A 153 14.21 5.11 -21.35
C GLY A 153 15.68 4.71 -21.13
N SER A 154 16.55 4.89 -22.15
CA SER A 154 17.92 4.35 -22.15
C SER A 154 18.84 4.97 -21.11
N ARG A 155 18.56 6.20 -20.64
CA ARG A 155 19.37 6.84 -19.60
C ARG A 155 19.34 6.10 -18.26
N PHE A 156 18.25 5.38 -17.96
CA PHE A 156 18.16 4.52 -16.79
C PHE A 156 19.25 3.43 -16.79
N PHE A 157 19.45 2.80 -17.95
CA PHE A 157 20.45 1.75 -18.13
C PHE A 157 21.88 2.31 -18.10
N ALA A 158 22.11 3.46 -18.74
CA ALA A 158 23.43 4.10 -18.75
C ALA A 158 23.90 4.45 -17.32
N ASN A 159 22.99 4.90 -16.46
CA ASN A 159 23.31 5.23 -15.08
C ASN A 159 23.54 4.00 -14.19
N ARG A 160 22.83 2.89 -14.46
CA ARG A 160 22.85 1.69 -13.60
C ARG A 160 23.89 0.65 -14.03
N PHE A 161 24.23 0.62 -15.31
CA PHE A 161 25.14 -0.33 -15.94
C PHE A 161 26.27 0.43 -16.66
N ALA A 162 26.93 1.33 -15.93
CA ALA A 162 27.99 2.18 -16.45
C ALA A 162 29.35 1.46 -16.58
N ASP A 163 29.50 0.33 -15.89
CA ASP A 163 30.69 -0.52 -15.80
C ASP A 163 30.84 -1.47 -17.00
N MET A 164 29.78 -1.64 -17.80
CA MET A 164 29.75 -2.51 -18.98
C MET A 164 29.40 -1.74 -20.25
N ASP A 165 29.68 -2.35 -21.40
CA ASP A 165 29.21 -1.85 -22.69
C ASP A 165 27.96 -2.63 -23.09
N TRP A 166 26.93 -1.93 -23.56
CA TRP A 166 25.66 -2.58 -23.86
C TRP A 166 24.94 -1.98 -25.06
N VAL A 167 24.15 -2.83 -25.72
CA VAL A 167 23.30 -2.45 -26.85
C VAL A 167 21.86 -2.87 -26.57
N ILE A 168 20.92 -1.94 -26.65
CA ILE A 168 19.48 -2.21 -26.66
C ILE A 168 18.98 -1.95 -28.07
N ALA A 169 18.68 -3.03 -28.79
CA ALA A 169 18.11 -2.97 -30.12
C ALA A 169 16.58 -3.04 -30.07
N THR A 170 15.93 -2.19 -30.87
CA THR A 170 14.49 -2.20 -31.09
C THR A 170 14.19 -2.19 -32.59
N PRO A 171 12.97 -2.49 -33.04
CA PRO A 171 12.61 -2.42 -34.46
C PRO A 171 12.79 -1.03 -35.10
N ARG A 172 12.83 0.05 -34.30
CA ARG A 172 12.83 1.44 -34.77
C ARG A 172 14.16 2.17 -34.55
N LEU A 173 14.91 1.78 -33.53
CA LEU A 173 16.12 2.49 -33.11
C LEU A 173 17.02 1.55 -32.30
N VAL A 174 18.32 1.81 -32.31
CA VAL A 174 19.29 1.09 -31.48
C VAL A 174 19.95 2.08 -30.53
N ALA A 175 19.92 1.78 -29.23
CA ALA A 175 20.67 2.50 -28.21
C ALA A 175 21.96 1.74 -27.90
N ARG A 176 23.09 2.43 -27.94
CA ARG A 176 24.41 1.86 -27.71
C ARG A 176 25.12 2.66 -26.63
N PHE A 177 25.63 1.98 -25.62
CA PHE A 177 26.44 2.56 -24.58
C PHE A 177 27.82 1.93 -24.60
N GLU A 178 28.82 2.73 -24.98
CA GLU A 178 30.20 2.29 -25.14
C GLU A 178 31.12 3.32 -24.49
N ALA A 179 32.06 2.85 -23.66
CA ALA A 179 33.06 3.70 -23.01
C ALA A 179 32.49 4.93 -22.26
N GLY A 180 31.31 4.77 -21.64
CA GLY A 180 30.64 5.84 -20.87
C GLY A 180 29.77 6.78 -21.70
N ALA A 181 29.68 6.60 -23.02
CA ALA A 181 28.88 7.44 -23.91
C ALA A 181 27.64 6.70 -24.42
N LEU A 182 26.46 7.34 -24.29
CA LEU A 182 25.20 6.85 -24.85
C LEU A 182 24.96 7.45 -26.24
N GLY A 183 24.83 6.60 -27.26
CA GLY A 183 24.51 6.96 -28.63
C GLY A 183 23.24 6.27 -29.15
N PHE A 184 22.62 6.89 -30.17
CA PHE A 184 21.43 6.37 -30.84
C PHE A 184 21.68 6.20 -32.34
N HIS A 185 21.42 4.99 -32.84
CA HIS A 185 21.70 4.55 -34.20
C HIS A 185 20.43 4.08 -34.91
N PRO A 186 20.40 4.11 -36.27
CA PRO A 186 19.30 3.56 -37.06
C PRO A 186 18.96 2.11 -36.68
N PRO A 187 17.73 1.64 -36.95
CA PRO A 187 17.33 0.28 -36.62
C PRO A 187 18.23 -0.74 -37.32
N GLY A 188 18.57 -1.81 -36.60
CA GLY A 188 19.31 -2.97 -37.12
C GLY A 188 18.44 -4.23 -37.16
N THR A 189 18.94 -5.28 -37.79
CA THR A 189 18.35 -6.62 -37.69
C THR A 189 18.37 -7.09 -36.24
N ARG A 190 17.34 -7.84 -35.81
CA ARG A 190 17.31 -8.45 -34.48
C ARG A 190 18.61 -9.23 -34.26
N PRO A 191 19.39 -8.90 -33.22
CA PRO A 191 20.65 -9.59 -32.95
C PRO A 191 20.39 -11.05 -32.57
N ASP A 192 21.29 -11.94 -33.00
CA ASP A 192 21.29 -13.33 -32.54
C ASP A 192 21.71 -13.34 -31.06
N LEU A 193 20.82 -13.83 -30.20
CA LEU A 193 20.95 -13.72 -28.75
C LEU A 193 21.45 -15.05 -28.20
N PRO A 194 22.68 -15.15 -27.68
CA PRO A 194 23.23 -16.42 -27.17
C PRO A 194 22.41 -16.96 -25.99
N GLU A 195 22.47 -18.29 -25.77
CA GLU A 195 21.89 -18.92 -24.58
C GLU A 195 22.69 -18.52 -23.32
N ASP A 196 21.99 -18.14 -22.26
CA ASP A 196 22.60 -17.65 -21.02
C ASP A 196 22.58 -18.76 -19.95
N ALA A 197 23.78 -19.16 -19.50
CA ALA A 197 23.97 -20.19 -18.48
C ALA A 197 23.32 -19.85 -17.12
N SER A 198 23.00 -18.58 -16.87
CA SER A 198 22.35 -18.13 -15.63
C SER A 198 20.82 -18.30 -15.63
N GLU A 199 20.19 -18.56 -16.78
CA GLU A 199 18.73 -18.73 -16.90
C GLU A 199 18.22 -19.95 -16.11
N ALA A 200 19.00 -21.03 -16.02
CA ALA A 200 18.62 -22.26 -15.31
C ALA A 200 18.53 -22.08 -13.79
N LEU A 201 19.45 -21.31 -13.20
CA LEU A 201 19.46 -21.01 -11.76
C LEU A 201 18.29 -20.09 -11.39
N TRP A 202 18.03 -19.09 -12.22
CA TRP A 202 16.91 -18.17 -12.03
C TRP A 202 15.55 -18.86 -12.21
N ALA A 203 15.41 -19.73 -13.21
CA ALA A 203 14.23 -20.59 -13.40
C ALA A 203 13.91 -21.44 -12.17
N THR A 204 14.93 -22.05 -11.58
CA THR A 204 14.80 -22.87 -10.36
C THR A 204 14.36 -22.04 -9.17
N TYR A 205 14.94 -20.84 -8.99
CA TYR A 205 14.52 -19.92 -7.94
C TYR A 205 13.07 -19.45 -8.12
N PHE A 206 12.69 -19.04 -9.33
CA PHE A 206 11.35 -18.55 -9.66
C PHE A 206 10.26 -19.61 -9.40
N ALA A 207 10.52 -20.88 -9.77
CA ALA A 207 9.60 -21.98 -9.52
C ALA A 207 9.32 -22.23 -8.02
N ASN A 208 10.34 -22.02 -7.17
CA ASN A 208 10.25 -22.27 -5.73
C ASN A 208 9.55 -21.14 -4.95
N ILE A 209 9.68 -19.89 -5.38
CA ILE A 209 9.03 -18.75 -4.71
C ILE A 209 7.58 -18.51 -5.15
N PHE A 210 7.13 -19.18 -6.21
CA PHE A 210 5.78 -19.01 -6.74
C PHE A 210 4.73 -19.53 -5.77
N ASN A 211 3.82 -18.64 -5.37
CA ASN A 211 2.70 -18.96 -4.52
C ASN A 211 1.43 -19.20 -5.36
N PRO A 212 1.00 -20.45 -5.52
CA PRO A 212 -0.14 -20.78 -6.36
C PRO A 212 -1.47 -20.25 -5.81
N ALA A 213 -1.56 -19.97 -4.50
CA ALA A 213 -2.78 -19.42 -3.87
C ALA A 213 -2.98 -17.91 -4.13
N ARG A 214 -2.02 -17.22 -4.76
CA ARG A 214 -2.07 -15.76 -5.03
C ARG A 214 -2.09 -15.41 -6.51
N ILE A 215 -2.37 -16.36 -7.40
CA ILE A 215 -2.33 -16.11 -8.85
C ILE A 215 -3.51 -15.22 -9.26
N LYS A 216 -3.20 -14.05 -9.83
CA LYS A 216 -4.17 -13.16 -10.48
C LYS A 216 -3.85 -13.06 -11.97
N LEU A 217 -4.41 -13.96 -12.77
CA LEU A 217 -4.10 -14.09 -14.20
C LEU A 217 -4.33 -12.80 -14.99
N ASP A 218 -5.42 -12.08 -14.69
CA ASP A 218 -5.74 -10.83 -15.39
C ASP A 218 -4.76 -9.70 -15.03
N ALA A 219 -4.39 -9.58 -13.75
CA ALA A 219 -3.38 -8.63 -13.32
C ALA A 219 -2.00 -8.98 -13.90
N MET A 220 -1.65 -10.27 -13.93
CA MET A 220 -0.41 -10.76 -14.54
C MET A 220 -0.36 -10.45 -16.04
N ARG A 221 -1.46 -10.64 -16.78
CA ARG A 221 -1.55 -10.32 -18.21
C ARG A 221 -1.51 -8.82 -18.51
N SER A 222 -2.04 -7.99 -17.60
CA SER A 222 -1.99 -6.53 -17.69
C SER A 222 -0.58 -5.99 -17.48
N GLU A 223 0.13 -6.49 -16.46
CA GLU A 223 1.49 -6.06 -16.13
C GLU A 223 2.55 -6.69 -17.05
N MET A 224 2.33 -7.92 -17.52
CA MET A 224 3.26 -8.66 -18.38
C MET A 224 2.57 -9.15 -19.68
N PRO A 225 2.44 -8.27 -20.69
CA PRO A 225 1.85 -8.64 -21.98
C PRO A 225 2.57 -9.80 -22.67
N LYS A 226 1.78 -10.69 -23.31
CA LYS A 226 2.27 -11.92 -23.99
C LYS A 226 3.39 -11.69 -25.01
N LYS A 227 3.46 -10.52 -25.64
CA LYS A 227 4.50 -10.21 -26.63
C LYS A 227 5.92 -10.20 -26.03
N TYR A 228 6.07 -9.89 -24.73
CA TYR A 228 7.37 -9.88 -24.06
C TYR A 228 7.80 -11.26 -23.55
N TRP A 229 6.90 -12.25 -23.55
CA TRP A 229 7.18 -13.58 -22.99
C TRP A 229 8.29 -14.31 -23.74
N LYS A 230 8.40 -14.07 -25.05
CA LYS A 230 9.48 -14.64 -25.89
C LYS A 230 10.89 -14.20 -25.45
N ASN A 231 11.00 -13.16 -24.63
CA ASN A 231 12.27 -12.62 -24.13
C ASN A 231 12.47 -12.92 -22.63
N LEU A 232 11.60 -13.73 -22.00
CA LEU A 232 11.61 -14.02 -20.57
C LEU A 232 11.66 -15.54 -20.31
N PRO A 233 12.78 -16.10 -19.83
CA PRO A 233 12.93 -17.54 -19.61
C PRO A 233 11.92 -18.10 -18.60
N GLU A 234 11.51 -17.32 -17.60
CA GLU A 234 10.54 -17.70 -16.55
C GLU A 234 9.14 -17.94 -17.11
N THR A 235 8.80 -17.30 -18.24
CA THR A 235 7.45 -17.45 -18.83
C THR A 235 7.24 -18.83 -19.45
N SER A 236 8.32 -19.57 -19.75
CA SER A 236 8.24 -20.97 -20.16
C SER A 236 7.74 -21.89 -19.05
N LEU A 237 7.94 -21.52 -17.78
CA LEU A 237 7.54 -22.29 -16.61
C LEU A 237 6.09 -22.00 -16.18
N ILE A 238 5.54 -20.84 -16.57
CA ILE A 238 4.20 -20.41 -16.15
C ILE A 238 3.12 -21.45 -16.51
N PRO A 239 3.07 -22.04 -17.73
CA PRO A 239 2.05 -23.03 -18.06
C PRO A 239 2.07 -24.27 -17.16
N SER A 240 3.25 -24.84 -16.87
CA SER A 240 3.38 -26.03 -16.00
C SER A 240 3.09 -25.69 -14.54
N MET A 241 3.49 -24.50 -14.09
CA MET A 241 3.20 -24.01 -12.73
C MET A 241 1.72 -23.70 -12.52
N LEU A 242 1.01 -23.22 -13.55
CA LEU A 242 -0.44 -23.03 -13.52
C LEU A 242 -1.19 -24.36 -13.51
N ALA A 243 -0.73 -25.35 -14.27
CA ALA A 243 -1.32 -26.69 -14.29
C ALA A 243 -1.18 -27.40 -12.93
N ASP A 244 -0.04 -27.24 -12.24
CA ASP A 244 0.19 -27.81 -10.90
C ASP A 244 -0.32 -26.91 -9.76
N ALA A 245 -0.80 -25.69 -10.06
CA ALA A 245 -1.19 -24.72 -9.05
C ALA A 245 -2.35 -25.22 -8.18
N GLU A 246 -3.41 -25.76 -8.79
CA GLU A 246 -4.58 -26.26 -8.07
C GLU A 246 -4.22 -27.46 -7.18
N ALA A 247 -3.44 -28.41 -7.70
CA ALA A 247 -2.94 -29.55 -6.93
C ALA A 247 -2.03 -29.13 -5.76
N ARG A 248 -1.21 -28.08 -5.93
CA ARG A 248 -0.40 -27.50 -4.84
C ARG A 248 -1.27 -26.78 -3.80
N VAL A 249 -2.30 -26.04 -4.23
CA VAL A 249 -3.24 -25.36 -3.32
C VAL A 249 -4.02 -26.38 -2.50
N THR A 250 -4.50 -27.46 -3.12
CA THR A 250 -5.17 -28.57 -2.43
C THR A 250 -4.23 -29.22 -1.42
N ARG A 251 -2.99 -29.58 -1.81
CA ARG A 251 -1.97 -30.09 -0.87
C ARG A 251 -1.66 -29.12 0.27
N MET A 252 -1.62 -27.81 -0.01
CA MET A 252 -1.40 -26.78 1.01
C MET A 252 -2.59 -26.64 1.96
N HIS A 253 -3.84 -26.72 1.47
CA HIS A 253 -5.04 -26.73 2.30
C HIS A 253 -5.13 -27.99 3.16
N GLU A 254 -4.82 -29.15 2.58
CA GLU A 254 -4.75 -30.44 3.28
C GLU A 254 -3.61 -30.45 4.32
N ALA A 255 -2.49 -29.77 4.03
CA ALA A 255 -1.37 -29.64 4.96
C ALA A 255 -1.58 -28.53 6.02
N ALA A 256 -2.42 -27.52 5.76
CA ALA A 256 -2.69 -26.42 6.68
C ALA A 256 -3.44 -26.87 7.96
N THR A 257 -3.99 -28.08 7.95
CA THR A 257 -4.58 -28.78 9.10
C THR A 257 -3.65 -29.84 9.70
N LEU A 258 -2.35 -29.84 9.39
CA LEU A 258 -1.42 -30.68 10.13
C LEU A 258 -1.21 -30.07 11.52
N ALA A 259 -1.78 -30.75 12.52
CA ALA A 259 -1.46 -30.53 13.92
C ALA A 259 0.05 -30.32 14.07
N SER A 260 0.42 -29.28 14.84
CA SER A 260 1.82 -28.94 15.06
C SER A 260 2.63 -30.21 15.39
N ARG A 261 3.79 -30.40 14.75
CA ARG A 261 4.59 -31.62 14.90
C ARG A 261 4.74 -31.98 16.37
N ARG A 262 4.63 -33.25 16.74
CA ARG A 262 4.81 -33.71 18.14
C ARG A 262 6.13 -33.16 18.69
N GLY A 263 6.06 -32.39 19.78
CA GLY A 263 7.22 -31.69 20.37
C GLY A 263 7.42 -30.23 19.93
N SER A 264 6.64 -29.70 18.99
CA SER A 264 6.59 -28.28 18.59
C SER A 264 6.38 -27.36 19.80
N ALA A 265 5.48 -27.74 20.71
CA ALA A 265 5.19 -27.02 21.94
C ALA A 265 6.43 -27.01 22.85
N ALA A 266 7.13 -28.14 23.00
CA ALA A 266 8.34 -28.22 23.81
C ALA A 266 9.49 -27.38 23.22
N VAL A 267 9.67 -27.39 21.90
CA VAL A 267 10.66 -26.56 21.21
C VAL A 267 10.31 -25.07 21.33
N SER A 268 9.05 -24.71 21.11
CA SER A 268 8.55 -23.33 21.29
C SER A 268 8.75 -22.86 22.73
N THR A 269 8.39 -23.68 23.73
CA THR A 269 8.62 -23.37 25.15
C THR A 269 10.10 -23.21 25.49
N ARG A 270 10.98 -24.05 24.94
CA ARG A 270 12.43 -23.95 25.16
C ARG A 270 13.01 -22.67 24.53
N TYR A 271 12.58 -22.33 23.31
CA TYR A 271 13.00 -21.10 22.65
C TYR A 271 12.46 -19.85 23.36
N ARG A 272 11.22 -19.93 23.89
CA ARG A 272 10.61 -18.88 24.72
C ARG A 272 11.37 -18.64 26.03
N GLY A 273 11.81 -19.71 26.71
CA GLY A 273 12.60 -19.60 27.94
C GLY A 273 13.98 -18.96 27.73
N ALA A 274 14.50 -18.98 26.51
CA ALA A 274 15.80 -18.39 26.16
C ALA A 274 15.72 -16.94 25.66
N MET A 275 14.52 -16.41 25.39
CA MET A 275 14.35 -15.00 25.02
C MET A 275 14.48 -14.08 26.24
N LYS A 276 15.08 -12.89 26.04
CA LYS A 276 15.23 -11.86 27.08
C LYS A 276 13.85 -11.52 27.64
N GLN A 277 13.61 -11.88 28.91
CA GLN A 277 12.40 -11.49 29.62
C GLN A 277 12.47 -9.98 29.88
N PRO A 278 11.37 -9.23 29.69
CA PRO A 278 11.32 -7.84 30.14
C PRO A 278 11.55 -7.78 31.66
N SER A 279 12.05 -6.66 32.17
CA SER A 279 12.32 -6.48 33.60
C SER A 279 11.09 -6.83 34.43
N ASP A 280 11.31 -7.55 35.54
CA ASP A 280 10.21 -8.06 36.37
C ASP A 280 9.36 -6.96 37.03
N LEU A 281 9.87 -5.72 37.09
CA LEU A 281 9.20 -4.55 37.65
C LEU A 281 9.39 -3.35 36.72
N PRO A 282 8.42 -3.01 35.87
CA PRO A 282 8.44 -1.75 35.12
C PRO A 282 8.31 -0.57 36.08
N GLU A 283 9.02 0.53 35.81
CA GLU A 283 8.99 1.76 36.63
C GLU A 283 7.99 2.80 36.12
N THR A 284 7.66 2.74 34.84
CA THR A 284 6.69 3.64 34.19
C THR A 284 5.59 2.88 33.44
N LEU A 285 4.52 3.59 33.06
CA LEU A 285 3.45 3.04 32.23
C LEU A 285 3.96 2.64 30.84
N GLU A 286 4.90 3.42 30.31
CA GLU A 286 5.61 3.16 29.06
C GLU A 286 6.48 1.89 29.15
N ASP A 287 7.24 1.72 30.24
CA ASP A 287 8.02 0.48 30.45
C ASP A 287 7.12 -0.75 30.56
N ALA A 288 5.98 -0.60 31.26
CA ALA A 288 4.99 -1.66 31.38
C ALA A 288 4.38 -2.03 30.02
N ARG A 289 4.12 -1.02 29.17
CA ARG A 289 3.66 -1.23 27.80
C ARG A 289 4.70 -1.99 26.98
N ASP A 290 5.95 -1.55 26.99
CA ASP A 290 7.02 -2.16 26.19
C ASP A 290 7.29 -3.60 26.63
N ALA A 291 7.21 -3.87 27.93
CA ALA A 291 7.24 -5.22 28.48
C ALA A 291 6.02 -6.06 28.03
N ALA A 292 4.83 -5.47 28.00
CA ALA A 292 3.61 -6.16 27.59
C ALA A 292 3.59 -6.55 26.11
N LEU A 293 4.19 -5.75 25.23
CA LEU A 293 4.34 -6.07 23.80
C LEU A 293 5.08 -7.39 23.55
N HIS A 294 5.85 -7.86 24.53
CA HIS A 294 6.59 -9.11 24.50
C HIS A 294 6.00 -10.18 25.43
N CYS A 295 4.78 -9.96 25.94
CA CYS A 295 4.15 -10.83 26.91
C CYS A 295 3.89 -12.23 26.34
N ARG A 296 4.37 -13.24 27.08
CA ARG A 296 4.10 -14.66 26.81
C ARG A 296 3.47 -15.41 27.99
N ARG A 297 2.79 -14.69 28.88
CA ARG A 297 2.20 -15.26 30.11
C ARG A 297 1.19 -16.38 29.79
N CYS A 298 0.29 -16.17 28.82
CA CYS A 298 -0.74 -17.14 28.40
C CYS A 298 -0.63 -17.52 26.92
N ALA A 299 -1.39 -18.54 26.49
CA ALA A 299 -1.39 -19.04 25.11
C ALA A 299 -1.99 -18.06 24.08
N LEU A 300 -2.74 -17.04 24.51
CA LEU A 300 -3.40 -16.09 23.60
C LEU A 300 -2.40 -15.29 22.74
N CYS A 301 -1.18 -15.06 23.23
CA CYS A 301 -0.13 -14.39 22.46
C CYS A 301 0.35 -15.21 21.25
N GLU A 302 0.04 -16.51 21.17
CA GLU A 302 0.45 -17.37 20.06
C GLU A 302 -0.45 -17.22 18.83
N HIS A 303 -1.70 -16.76 19.02
CA HIS A 303 -2.71 -16.67 17.96
C HIS A 303 -3.09 -15.23 17.61
N ALA A 304 -3.02 -14.31 18.57
CA ALA A 304 -3.27 -12.88 18.33
C ALA A 304 -2.20 -12.28 17.42
N THR A 305 -2.55 -11.22 16.68
CA THR A 305 -1.59 -10.52 15.81
C THR A 305 -0.58 -9.74 16.64
N GLN A 306 -1.04 -9.09 17.71
CA GLN A 306 -0.20 -8.29 18.61
C GLN A 306 -0.89 -8.07 19.95
N THR A 307 -0.12 -7.59 20.94
CA THR A 307 -0.68 -7.11 22.20
C THR A 307 -1.40 -5.77 22.00
N VAL A 308 -2.62 -5.65 22.52
CA VAL A 308 -3.35 -4.39 22.56
C VAL A 308 -3.29 -3.83 23.97
N TRP A 309 -2.36 -2.89 24.16
CA TRP A 309 -2.19 -2.17 25.43
C TRP A 309 -3.30 -1.14 25.65
N GLY A 310 -3.47 -0.67 26.89
CA GLY A 310 -4.36 0.44 27.18
C GLY A 310 -3.90 1.76 26.56
N ARG A 311 -4.83 2.71 26.45
CA ARG A 311 -4.59 4.03 25.87
C ARG A 311 -5.39 5.10 26.57
N GLY A 312 -4.74 6.22 26.86
CA GLY A 312 -5.33 7.42 27.45
C GLY A 312 -4.27 8.18 28.25
N PRO A 313 -4.64 9.30 28.88
CA PRO A 313 -3.72 10.03 29.74
C PRO A 313 -3.38 9.20 31.00
N SER A 314 -2.14 9.30 31.46
CA SER A 314 -1.64 8.57 32.64
C SER A 314 -2.21 9.10 33.97
N ASP A 315 -2.89 10.24 33.97
CA ASP A 315 -3.57 10.84 35.11
C ASP A 315 -5.12 10.78 34.96
N ALA A 316 -5.62 9.91 34.08
CA ALA A 316 -7.05 9.77 33.84
C ALA A 316 -7.83 9.46 35.12
N SER A 317 -8.80 10.30 35.46
CA SER A 317 -9.67 10.09 36.62
C SER A 317 -10.68 8.95 36.40
N LEU A 318 -10.95 8.60 35.14
CA LEU A 318 -11.80 7.48 34.74
C LEU A 318 -10.98 6.48 33.92
N MET A 319 -11.05 5.21 34.32
CA MET A 319 -10.57 4.09 33.50
C MET A 319 -11.75 3.24 33.04
N VAL A 320 -11.76 2.83 31.78
CA VAL A 320 -12.74 1.91 31.20
C VAL A 320 -12.06 0.59 30.86
N VAL A 321 -12.59 -0.51 31.39
CA VAL A 321 -12.04 -1.87 31.21
C VAL A 321 -13.04 -2.75 30.49
N GLY A 322 -12.72 -3.15 29.26
CA GLY A 322 -13.44 -4.15 28.48
C GLY A 322 -12.95 -5.59 28.74
N GLU A 323 -13.51 -6.55 28.01
CA GLU A 323 -13.14 -7.97 28.13
C GLU A 323 -11.76 -8.27 27.51
N GLN A 324 -11.64 -8.05 26.20
CA GLN A 324 -10.49 -8.39 25.38
C GLN A 324 -10.50 -7.53 24.11
N PRO A 325 -9.40 -7.49 23.34
CA PRO A 325 -9.41 -6.85 22.03
C PRO A 325 -10.23 -7.69 21.05
N GLY A 326 -11.01 -7.05 20.19
CA GLY A 326 -11.67 -7.67 19.04
C GLY A 326 -10.80 -7.67 17.78
N ASP A 327 -11.36 -8.18 16.68
CA ASP A 327 -10.70 -8.34 15.39
C ASP A 327 -9.96 -7.08 14.91
N ARG A 328 -10.66 -5.94 14.89
CA ARG A 328 -10.08 -4.66 14.45
C ARG A 328 -9.02 -4.12 15.40
N GLU A 329 -9.22 -4.32 16.69
CA GLU A 329 -8.31 -3.84 17.75
C GLU A 329 -6.99 -4.61 17.73
N ASP A 330 -7.06 -5.92 17.50
CA ASP A 330 -5.90 -6.80 17.30
C ASP A 330 -5.08 -6.41 16.05
N LEU A 331 -5.72 -5.94 14.98
CA LEU A 331 -4.99 -5.49 13.78
C LEU A 331 -4.42 -4.08 13.94
N GLU A 332 -5.13 -3.19 14.62
CA GLU A 332 -4.73 -1.79 14.79
C GLU A 332 -3.83 -1.54 16.01
N GLY A 333 -3.72 -2.49 16.93
CA GLY A 333 -2.93 -2.36 18.16
C GLY A 333 -3.50 -1.32 19.14
N ARG A 334 -4.79 -0.99 19.03
CA ARG A 334 -5.45 0.07 19.81
C ARG A 334 -6.76 -0.45 20.41
N PRO A 335 -7.03 -0.21 21.70
CA PRO A 335 -8.26 -0.67 22.33
C PRO A 335 -9.43 0.23 21.89
N PHE A 336 -10.64 -0.32 21.84
CA PHE A 336 -11.87 0.41 21.52
C PHE A 336 -11.81 1.19 20.18
N VAL A 337 -11.56 0.49 19.06
CA VAL A 337 -11.63 1.08 17.70
C VAL A 337 -12.74 0.49 16.83
N GLY A 338 -13.45 -0.54 17.32
CA GLY A 338 -14.56 -1.19 16.61
C GLY A 338 -15.87 -0.39 16.58
N PRO A 339 -16.92 -0.92 15.90
CA PRO A 339 -18.26 -0.33 15.91
C PRO A 339 -18.82 -0.09 17.32
N SER A 340 -18.61 -1.03 18.24
CA SER A 340 -19.07 -0.92 19.63
C SER A 340 -18.36 0.19 20.41
N ALA A 341 -17.13 0.51 20.05
CA ALA A 341 -16.39 1.62 20.65
C ALA A 341 -16.90 2.99 20.19
N ARG A 342 -17.35 3.10 18.94
CA ARG A 342 -18.02 4.32 18.44
C ARG A 342 -19.29 4.59 19.24
N LEU A 343 -20.12 3.57 19.43
CA LEU A 343 -21.32 3.69 20.25
C LEU A 343 -21.00 4.09 21.70
N LEU A 344 -20.00 3.47 22.32
CA LEU A 344 -19.58 3.86 23.67
C LEU A 344 -19.14 5.34 23.71
N SER A 345 -18.35 5.78 22.74
CA SER A 345 -17.85 7.15 22.65
C SER A 345 -18.99 8.16 22.48
N GLU A 346 -19.98 7.85 21.64
CA GLU A 346 -21.19 8.66 21.44
C GLU A 346 -21.98 8.80 22.74
N LEU A 347 -22.19 7.70 23.47
CA LEU A 347 -22.92 7.70 24.74
C LEU A 347 -22.17 8.42 25.86
N MET A 348 -20.84 8.31 25.91
CA MET A 348 -20.01 9.06 26.85
C MET A 348 -20.13 10.57 26.61
N ALA A 349 -20.05 10.99 25.35
CA ALA A 349 -20.22 12.39 24.96
C ALA A 349 -21.63 12.92 25.32
N GLU A 350 -22.68 12.10 25.13
CA GLU A 350 -24.06 12.45 25.47
C GLU A 350 -24.24 12.80 26.95
N VAL A 351 -23.48 12.16 27.85
CA VAL A 351 -23.54 12.41 29.31
C VAL A 351 -22.43 13.33 29.83
N GLY A 352 -21.67 13.96 28.94
CA GLY A 352 -20.61 14.91 29.30
C GLY A 352 -19.29 14.29 29.76
N ILE A 353 -19.04 13.02 29.45
CA ILE A 353 -17.74 12.37 29.71
C ILE A 353 -16.90 12.50 28.44
N ASP A 354 -15.73 13.13 28.56
CA ASP A 354 -14.77 13.26 27.46
C ASP A 354 -13.94 11.97 27.28
N PRO A 355 -14.07 11.25 26.15
CA PRO A 355 -13.25 10.09 25.86
C PRO A 355 -11.75 10.41 25.82
N ALA A 356 -11.35 11.64 25.44
CA ALA A 356 -9.93 12.02 25.41
C ALA A 356 -9.28 12.11 26.80
N ARG A 357 -10.09 12.26 27.85
CA ARG A 357 -9.64 12.30 29.26
C ARG A 357 -9.83 10.97 29.99
N THR A 358 -10.17 9.91 29.25
CA THR A 358 -10.46 8.58 29.79
C THR A 358 -9.35 7.60 29.38
N TYR A 359 -8.93 6.73 30.30
CA TYR A 359 -8.02 5.64 29.97
C TYR A 359 -8.79 4.37 29.61
N PHE A 360 -8.60 3.86 28.40
CA PHE A 360 -9.29 2.68 27.89
C PHE A 360 -8.36 1.48 27.83
N THR A 361 -8.82 0.34 28.35
CA THR A 361 -8.05 -0.91 28.31
C THR A 361 -8.96 -2.14 28.40
N ASN A 362 -8.38 -3.34 28.32
CA ASN A 362 -9.11 -4.61 28.41
C ASN A 362 -8.55 -5.50 29.53
N ALA A 363 -9.37 -6.41 30.06
CA ALA A 363 -8.94 -7.38 31.06
C ALA A 363 -7.85 -8.31 30.54
N VAL A 364 -7.96 -8.72 29.27
CA VAL A 364 -6.94 -9.48 28.55
C VAL A 364 -6.37 -8.63 27.41
N LYS A 365 -5.06 -8.75 27.12
CA LYS A 365 -4.35 -7.92 26.13
C LYS A 365 -4.19 -8.54 24.74
N HIS A 366 -4.64 -9.78 24.56
CA HIS A 366 -4.56 -10.51 23.29
C HIS A 366 -5.95 -10.99 22.86
N PHE A 367 -6.22 -10.99 21.57
CA PHE A 367 -7.51 -11.39 21.01
C PHE A 367 -7.63 -12.93 20.96
N LYS A 368 -8.65 -13.46 21.64
CA LYS A 368 -9.03 -14.88 21.57
C LYS A 368 -10.10 -15.09 20.49
N PHE A 369 -9.79 -15.92 19.50
CA PHE A 369 -10.71 -16.21 18.41
C PHE A 369 -10.59 -17.64 17.90
N ALA A 370 -11.66 -18.14 17.29
CA ALA A 370 -11.65 -19.32 16.44
C ALA A 370 -11.67 -18.89 14.96
N ALA A 371 -10.77 -19.45 14.16
CA ALA A 371 -10.76 -19.22 12.72
C ALA A 371 -11.86 -20.04 12.04
N ARG A 372 -12.71 -19.39 11.23
CA ARG A 372 -13.71 -20.05 10.39
C ARG A 372 -13.62 -19.47 8.97
N GLY A 373 -12.95 -20.20 8.08
CA GLY A 373 -12.63 -19.69 6.74
C GLY A 373 -11.72 -18.46 6.83
N THR A 374 -12.15 -17.32 6.30
CA THR A 374 -11.42 -16.04 6.40
C THR A 374 -11.83 -15.20 7.60
N GLU A 375 -12.82 -15.62 8.39
CA GLU A 375 -13.35 -14.85 9.52
C GLU A 375 -12.72 -15.28 10.84
N ARG A 376 -12.49 -14.30 11.74
CA ARG A 376 -12.03 -14.52 13.11
C ARG A 376 -13.21 -14.32 14.06
N ILE A 377 -13.73 -15.42 14.60
CA ILE A 377 -14.89 -15.42 15.48
C ILE A 377 -14.41 -15.28 16.93
N GLN A 378 -14.82 -14.19 17.60
CA GLN A 378 -14.45 -13.93 19.00
C GLN A 378 -14.90 -15.07 19.94
N GLN A 379 -14.03 -15.44 20.88
CA GLN A 379 -14.33 -16.38 21.96
C GLN A 379 -14.05 -15.73 23.30
N THR A 380 -14.88 -16.00 24.32
CA THR A 380 -14.67 -15.45 25.66
C THR A 380 -13.38 -16.00 26.29
N PRO A 381 -12.53 -15.16 26.89
CA PRO A 381 -11.36 -15.63 27.62
C PRO A 381 -11.80 -16.43 28.85
N ASP A 382 -11.05 -17.47 29.18
CA ASP A 382 -11.32 -18.25 30.39
C ASP A 382 -10.73 -17.59 31.64
N SER A 383 -11.05 -18.15 32.80
CA SER A 383 -10.62 -17.61 34.09
C SER A 383 -9.10 -17.63 34.26
N ASP A 384 -8.40 -18.61 33.69
CA ASP A 384 -6.95 -18.74 33.79
C ASP A 384 -6.25 -17.67 32.95
N GLU A 385 -6.69 -17.46 31.70
CA GLU A 385 -6.23 -16.38 30.84
C GLU A 385 -6.43 -15.00 31.48
N ILE A 386 -7.59 -14.77 32.09
CA ILE A 386 -7.88 -13.52 32.82
C ILE A 386 -6.95 -13.36 34.02
N ASN A 387 -6.76 -14.41 34.82
CA ASN A 387 -5.89 -14.37 36.00
C ASN A 387 -4.44 -14.06 35.62
N GLN A 388 -3.92 -14.67 34.55
CA GLN A 388 -2.56 -14.43 34.06
C GLN A 388 -2.39 -13.00 33.52
N CYS A 389 -3.40 -12.46 32.83
CA CYS A 389 -3.36 -11.11 32.29
C CYS A 389 -3.63 -10.02 33.35
N ARG A 390 -4.20 -10.39 34.50
CA ARG A 390 -4.47 -9.46 35.62
C ARG A 390 -3.21 -8.73 36.09
N TRP A 391 -2.03 -9.33 35.94
CA TRP A 391 -0.76 -8.66 36.20
C TRP A 391 -0.63 -7.32 35.42
N TRP A 392 -0.89 -7.35 34.11
CA TRP A 392 -0.81 -6.16 33.26
C TRP A 392 -1.86 -5.12 33.59
N LEU A 393 -3.09 -5.57 33.83
CA LEU A 393 -4.16 -4.68 34.26
C LEU A 393 -3.85 -4.03 35.61
N GLY A 394 -3.24 -4.79 36.53
CA GLY A 394 -2.77 -4.30 37.82
C GLY A 394 -1.73 -3.19 37.68
N LEU A 395 -0.78 -3.33 36.76
CA LEU A 395 0.20 -2.29 36.45
C LEU A 395 -0.45 -1.03 35.89
N GLU A 396 -1.38 -1.15 34.95
CA GLU A 396 -2.12 0.02 34.44
C GLU A 396 -2.88 0.73 35.56
N LEU A 397 -3.55 0.00 36.45
CA LEU A 397 -4.24 0.57 37.61
C LEU A 397 -3.27 1.28 38.57
N ALA A 398 -2.11 0.67 38.83
CA ALA A 398 -1.10 1.20 39.73
C ALA A 398 -0.46 2.49 39.19
N PHE A 399 -0.25 2.59 37.88
CA PHE A 399 0.31 3.79 37.26
C PHE A 399 -0.74 4.88 37.04
N VAL A 400 -1.91 4.53 36.48
CA VAL A 400 -2.96 5.50 36.13
C VAL A 400 -3.68 6.03 37.37
N ARG A 401 -3.84 5.19 38.41
CA ARG A 401 -4.53 5.52 39.67
C ARG A 401 -5.90 6.20 39.44
N PRO A 402 -6.80 5.58 38.66
CA PRO A 402 -8.10 6.17 38.36
C PRO A 402 -8.95 6.33 39.63
N ARG A 403 -9.76 7.39 39.70
CA ARG A 403 -10.72 7.61 40.79
C ARG A 403 -11.92 6.67 40.70
N LEU A 404 -12.26 6.23 39.49
CA LEU A 404 -13.31 5.25 39.22
C LEU A 404 -12.92 4.37 38.04
N VAL A 405 -13.24 3.08 38.13
CA VAL A 405 -13.14 2.14 37.01
C VAL A 405 -14.53 1.72 36.55
N LEU A 406 -14.86 1.98 35.29
CA LEU A 406 -16.04 1.42 34.62
C LEU A 406 -15.67 0.08 33.98
N VAL A 407 -16.27 -1.02 34.45
CA VAL A 407 -16.04 -2.36 33.88
C VAL A 407 -17.20 -2.78 32.98
N LEU A 408 -16.85 -3.25 31.78
CA LEU A 408 -17.81 -3.56 30.72
C LEU A 408 -17.79 -5.06 30.43
N GLY A 409 -18.79 -5.79 30.94
CA GLY A 409 -18.95 -7.22 30.71
C GLY A 409 -18.45 -8.13 31.85
N ALA A 410 -18.85 -9.41 31.80
CA ALA A 410 -18.62 -10.36 32.89
C ALA A 410 -17.12 -10.65 33.12
N SER A 411 -16.34 -10.80 32.05
CA SER A 411 -14.90 -11.09 32.12
C SER A 411 -14.12 -9.94 32.74
N ALA A 412 -14.44 -8.68 32.38
CA ALA A 412 -13.84 -7.48 32.96
C ALA A 412 -14.18 -7.35 34.46
N VAL A 413 -15.42 -7.65 34.80
CA VAL A 413 -15.89 -7.67 36.18
C VAL A 413 -15.13 -8.72 37.01
N PHE A 414 -14.98 -9.94 36.49
CA PHE A 414 -14.20 -10.99 37.15
C PHE A 414 -12.72 -10.60 37.29
N ALA A 415 -12.13 -9.98 36.26
CA ALA A 415 -10.76 -9.48 36.31
C ALA A 415 -10.56 -8.45 37.44
N MET A 416 -11.52 -7.56 37.62
CA MET A 416 -11.44 -6.46 38.59
C MET A 416 -11.88 -6.80 40.01
N THR A 417 -12.80 -7.76 40.19
CA THR A 417 -13.39 -8.04 41.51
C THR A 417 -13.19 -9.48 41.99
N GLY A 418 -12.71 -10.40 41.15
CA GLY A 418 -12.59 -11.83 41.47
C GLY A 418 -13.93 -12.57 41.64
N ASP A 419 -15.05 -11.88 41.40
CA ASP A 419 -16.41 -12.41 41.61
C ASP A 419 -16.97 -12.85 40.27
N ALA A 420 -17.26 -14.15 40.15
CA ALA A 420 -17.75 -14.81 38.93
C ALA A 420 -19.29 -14.91 38.87
N ASN A 421 -20.02 -14.29 39.80
CA ASN A 421 -21.48 -14.32 39.79
C ASN A 421 -22.08 -13.62 38.56
N PRO A 422 -23.28 -14.03 38.08
CA PRO A 422 -23.91 -13.48 36.89
C PRO A 422 -23.99 -11.94 36.86
N LEU A 423 -23.67 -11.36 35.70
CA LEU A 423 -23.63 -9.91 35.47
C LEU A 423 -24.96 -9.18 35.75
N PRO A 424 -26.15 -9.69 35.35
CA PRO A 424 -27.41 -8.94 35.47
C PRO A 424 -27.72 -8.47 36.89
N SER A 425 -27.47 -9.31 37.90
CA SER A 425 -27.71 -8.98 39.31
C SER A 425 -26.75 -7.95 39.91
N ARG A 426 -25.66 -7.63 39.19
CA ARG A 426 -24.54 -6.83 39.68
C ARG A 426 -24.40 -5.48 38.98
N ARG A 427 -25.07 -5.32 37.83
CA ARG A 427 -25.06 -4.09 37.04
C ARG A 427 -25.53 -2.88 37.87
N GLY A 428 -24.93 -1.72 37.60
CA GLY A 428 -25.28 -0.44 38.21
C GLY A 428 -24.80 -0.28 39.67
N ARG A 429 -24.09 -1.28 40.21
CA ARG A 429 -23.54 -1.23 41.56
C ARG A 429 -22.06 -0.86 41.52
N VAL A 430 -21.66 -0.01 42.46
CA VAL A 430 -20.25 0.24 42.76
C VAL A 430 -19.77 -0.80 43.76
N LYS A 431 -18.68 -1.49 43.45
CA LYS A 431 -17.97 -2.41 44.36
C LYS A 431 -16.53 -1.92 44.56
N ILE A 432 -15.87 -2.41 45.60
CA ILE A 432 -14.42 -2.25 45.73
C ILE A 432 -13.76 -3.36 44.92
N GLY A 433 -12.88 -2.97 44.00
CA GLY A 433 -12.09 -3.91 43.21
C GLY A 433 -10.90 -4.47 44.00
N LEU A 434 -10.23 -5.46 43.42
CA LEU A 434 -9.02 -6.08 44.00
C LEU A 434 -7.86 -5.08 44.18
N HIS A 435 -7.89 -3.96 43.44
CA HIS A 435 -6.94 -2.85 43.55
C HIS A 435 -7.28 -1.84 44.66
N GLY A 436 -8.35 -2.06 45.43
CA GLY A 436 -8.78 -1.18 46.53
C GLY A 436 -9.60 0.05 46.12
N GLY A 437 -9.78 0.31 44.82
CA GLY A 437 -10.58 1.43 44.31
C GLY A 437 -12.01 1.05 43.87
N PRO A 438 -12.88 2.04 43.63
CA PRO A 438 -14.27 1.80 43.23
C PRO A 438 -14.39 1.35 41.78
N VAL A 439 -15.23 0.34 41.57
CA VAL A 439 -15.53 -0.29 40.28
C VAL A 439 -17.03 -0.22 40.04
N LEU A 440 -17.47 0.51 39.02
CA LEU A 440 -18.85 0.52 38.56
C LEU A 440 -19.07 -0.57 37.50
N ILE A 441 -20.02 -1.47 37.77
CA ILE A 441 -20.31 -2.61 36.91
C ILE A 441 -21.35 -2.25 35.85
N SER A 442 -21.00 -2.42 34.57
CA SER A 442 -21.92 -2.24 33.45
C SER A 442 -21.80 -3.36 32.41
N ARG A 443 -22.68 -3.34 31.41
CA ARG A 443 -22.72 -4.30 30.30
C ARG A 443 -22.15 -3.63 29.05
N TYR A 444 -21.34 -4.37 28.30
CA TYR A 444 -20.82 -3.89 27.03
C TYR A 444 -21.81 -4.13 25.88
N PRO A 445 -21.98 -3.18 24.93
CA PRO A 445 -22.88 -3.37 23.78
C PRO A 445 -22.50 -4.56 22.89
N ALA A 446 -21.21 -4.92 22.80
CA ALA A 446 -20.76 -6.01 21.93
C ALA A 446 -21.09 -7.42 22.43
N LEU A 447 -21.55 -7.58 23.69
CA LEU A 447 -22.00 -8.87 24.23
C LEU A 447 -23.42 -9.25 23.79
N MET A 448 -24.09 -8.41 23.01
CA MET A 448 -25.34 -8.78 22.36
C MET A 448 -25.05 -9.14 20.91
N PRO A 449 -25.36 -10.37 20.47
CA PRO A 449 -25.43 -10.63 19.04
C PRO A 449 -26.42 -9.61 18.46
N MET A 450 -26.05 -8.91 17.38
CA MET A 450 -26.97 -8.10 16.55
C MET A 450 -28.15 -8.92 15.96
N ARG A 451 -28.39 -10.13 16.47
CA ARG A 451 -29.45 -11.08 16.12
C ARG A 451 -30.66 -11.02 17.06
N GLN A 452 -30.63 -10.24 18.14
CA GLN A 452 -31.76 -10.13 19.10
C GLN A 452 -32.78 -9.02 18.79
N GLY A 453 -32.57 -8.26 17.70
CA GLY A 453 -33.51 -7.29 17.17
C GLY A 453 -33.48 -5.90 17.84
N PRO A 454 -34.17 -4.90 17.25
CA PRO A 454 -34.02 -3.48 17.62
C PRO A 454 -34.37 -3.13 19.07
N MET A 455 -35.25 -3.93 19.71
CA MET A 455 -35.73 -3.66 21.06
C MET A 455 -34.67 -3.99 22.13
N ALA A 456 -33.87 -5.04 21.91
CA ALA A 456 -32.77 -5.41 22.81
C ALA A 456 -31.65 -4.36 22.77
N ASP A 457 -31.31 -3.87 21.56
CA ASP A 457 -30.31 -2.81 21.37
C ASP A 457 -30.74 -1.50 22.05
N ALA A 458 -32.02 -1.13 21.95
CA ALA A 458 -32.57 0.04 22.62
C ALA A 458 -32.50 -0.07 24.15
N LEU A 459 -32.80 -1.26 24.71
CA LEU A 459 -32.68 -1.50 26.15
C LEU A 459 -31.23 -1.41 26.60
N ALA A 460 -30.30 -2.08 25.90
CA ALA A 460 -28.88 -2.06 26.24
C ALA A 460 -28.29 -0.65 26.18
N ARG A 461 -28.69 0.14 25.18
CA ARG A 461 -28.30 1.55 25.09
C ARG A 461 -28.80 2.33 26.31
N ARG A 462 -30.08 2.20 26.68
CA ARG A 462 -30.65 2.87 27.85
C ARG A 462 -29.94 2.48 29.15
N GLU A 463 -29.64 1.19 29.31
CA GLU A 463 -28.90 0.65 30.44
C GLU A 463 -27.50 1.26 30.54
N LEU A 464 -26.72 1.22 29.46
CA LEU A 464 -25.38 1.79 29.44
C LEU A 464 -25.39 3.31 29.67
N THR A 465 -26.34 4.05 29.07
CA THR A 465 -26.50 5.49 29.33
C THR A 465 -26.80 5.77 30.79
N ALA A 466 -27.63 4.96 31.46
CA ALA A 466 -27.91 5.12 32.89
C ALA A 466 -26.66 4.92 33.75
N ASP A 467 -25.84 3.90 33.44
CA ASP A 467 -24.59 3.65 34.17
C ASP A 467 -23.57 4.77 33.92
N LEU A 468 -23.46 5.27 32.68
CA LEU A 468 -22.60 6.39 32.34
C LEU A 468 -23.01 7.71 33.03
N ARG A 469 -24.32 7.92 33.28
CA ARG A 469 -24.76 9.06 34.11
C ARG A 469 -24.26 8.96 35.55
N GLU A 470 -24.21 7.76 36.12
CA GLU A 470 -23.59 7.57 37.43
C GLU A 470 -22.08 7.84 37.37
N VAL A 471 -21.38 7.41 36.31
CA VAL A 471 -19.96 7.75 36.10
C VAL A 471 -19.73 9.27 36.05
N ALA A 472 -20.59 10.00 35.34
CA ALA A 472 -20.49 11.45 35.22
C ALA A 472 -20.59 12.14 36.59
N ARG A 473 -21.48 11.67 37.48
CA ARG A 473 -21.59 12.18 38.86
C ARG A 473 -20.34 11.96 39.70
N PHE A 474 -19.57 10.90 39.44
CA PHE A 474 -18.30 10.62 40.10
C PHE A 474 -17.13 11.42 39.50
N SER A 475 -17.21 11.76 38.22
CA SER A 475 -16.11 12.40 37.47
C SER A 475 -16.10 13.92 37.58
N LEU A 476 -17.22 14.54 37.96
CA LEU A 476 -17.26 15.98 38.25
C LEU A 476 -16.53 16.27 39.58
N PRO A 477 -15.65 17.29 39.64
CA PRO A 477 -15.07 17.72 40.90
C PRO A 477 -16.20 18.15 41.85
N ARG A 478 -16.17 17.64 43.09
CA ARG A 478 -16.97 18.22 44.18
C ARG A 478 -16.36 19.53 44.63
#